data_AF-A0A1Y1YA96-F1
#
_entry.id   AF-A0A1Y1YA96-F1
#
_cell.length_a   1.000
_cell.length_b   1.000
_cell.length_c   1.000
_cell.angle_alpha   90.00
_cell.angle_beta   90.00
_cell.angle_gamma   90.00
#
_symmetry.space_group_name_H-M   'P 1'
#
loop_
_entity.id
_entity.type
_entity.pdbx_description
1 polymer ?
#
loop_
_entity_poly.entity_id
_entity_poly.type
_entity_poly.pdbx_seq_one_letter_code
_entity_poly.pdbx_strand_id
1 'polypeptide(L)' 'PTPGTGVCDGVAAWKSTVAYNGAQKVTYNGHLWQAKWWTQNDTPGNNGQNVWTDLGAC' A
#
# COMPACT_ATOMS: atom_id res chain seq x y z
N PRO A 1 10.01 -19.86 14.02
CA PRO A 1 9.93 -18.62 13.23
C PRO A 1 8.85 -18.75 12.17
N THR A 2 7.65 -18.27 12.45
CA THR A 2 6.56 -18.20 11.46
C THR A 2 6.67 -16.81 10.82
N PRO A 3 7.24 -16.66 9.61
CA PRO A 3 7.12 -15.41 8.87
C PRO A 3 5.65 -15.20 8.56
N GLY A 4 5.17 -13.96 8.60
CA GLY A 4 3.74 -13.66 8.54
C GLY A 4 3.13 -14.22 7.26
N THR A 5 2.25 -15.21 7.40
CA THR A 5 1.43 -15.70 6.28
C THR A 5 0.33 -14.68 6.00
N GLY A 6 0.70 -13.53 5.43
CA GLY A 6 -0.21 -12.47 5.09
C GLY A 6 0.34 -11.71 3.90
N VAL A 7 -0.54 -11.26 3.01
CA VAL A 7 -0.26 -10.49 1.78
C VAL A 7 0.75 -9.32 1.96
N CYS A 8 0.96 -8.88 3.19
CA CYS A 8 1.87 -7.85 3.66
C CYS A 8 3.30 -8.27 4.02
N ASP A 9 3.67 -9.56 3.94
CA ASP A 9 5.01 -10.01 4.30
C ASP A 9 6.09 -9.33 3.43
N GLY A 10 6.99 -8.58 4.08
CA GLY A 10 8.04 -7.80 3.41
C GLY A 10 7.59 -6.46 2.82
N VAL A 11 6.33 -6.03 3.01
CA VAL A 11 5.83 -4.75 2.50
C VAL A 11 5.90 -3.66 3.56
N ALA A 12 6.63 -2.59 3.26
CA ALA A 12 6.77 -1.45 4.16
C ALA A 12 5.45 -0.66 4.32
N ALA A 13 5.29 -0.04 5.47
CA ALA A 13 4.17 0.86 5.72
C ALA A 13 4.20 2.07 4.77
N TRP A 14 3.03 2.54 4.35
CA TRP A 14 2.91 3.72 3.50
C TRP A 14 3.52 4.97 4.16
N LYS A 15 4.22 5.78 3.35
CA LYS A 15 4.86 7.03 3.77
C LYS A 15 4.56 8.13 2.76
N SER A 16 4.03 9.25 3.25
CA SER A 16 3.76 10.44 2.45
C SER A 16 5.00 11.02 1.74
N THR A 17 6.18 10.84 2.33
CA THR A 17 7.46 11.34 1.79
C THR A 17 8.02 10.48 0.66
N VAL A 18 7.42 9.33 0.37
CA VAL A 18 7.87 8.40 -0.66
C VAL A 18 7.01 8.57 -1.89
N ALA A 19 7.65 8.67 -3.05
CA ALA A 19 6.96 8.52 -4.33
C ALA A 19 6.80 7.03 -4.62
N TYR A 20 5.55 6.59 -4.74
CA TYR A 20 5.18 5.24 -5.11
C TYR A 20 4.79 5.19 -6.58
N ASN A 21 5.54 4.46 -7.38
CA ASN A 21 5.20 4.20 -8.77
C ASN A 21 4.05 3.18 -8.89
N GLY A 22 3.44 3.12 -10.07
CA GLY A 22 2.47 2.05 -10.37
C GLY A 22 3.07 0.67 -10.13
N ALA A 23 2.26 -0.24 -9.59
CA ALA A 23 2.61 -1.58 -9.09
C ALA A 23 3.39 -1.65 -7.77
N GLN A 24 3.74 -0.51 -7.15
CA GLN A 24 4.30 -0.52 -5.79
C GLN A 24 3.23 -0.92 -4.76
N LYS A 25 3.65 -1.63 -3.72
CA LYS A 25 2.78 -2.10 -2.63
C LYS A 25 3.20 -1.48 -1.31
N VAL A 26 2.23 -1.15 -0.48
CA VAL A 26 2.44 -0.57 0.85
C VAL A 26 1.41 -1.13 1.82
N THR A 27 1.75 -1.17 3.10
CA THR A 27 0.78 -1.51 4.15
C THR A 27 0.24 -0.23 4.78
N TYR A 28 -1.08 -0.12 4.91
CA TYR A 28 -1.73 1.00 5.57
C TYR A 28 -2.99 0.54 6.29
N ASN A 29 -3.12 0.92 7.56
CA ASN A 29 -4.26 0.57 8.41
C ASN A 29 -4.53 -0.95 8.53
N GLY A 30 -3.48 -1.78 8.51
CA GLY A 30 -3.63 -3.25 8.52
C GLY A 30 -4.09 -3.84 7.18
N HIS A 31 -4.08 -3.06 6.10
CA HIS A 31 -4.42 -3.51 4.76
C HIS A 31 -3.23 -3.35 3.83
N LEU A 32 -3.15 -4.22 2.83
CA LEU A 32 -2.20 -4.08 1.74
C LEU A 32 -2.82 -3.24 0.63
N TRP A 33 -2.09 -2.22 0.20
CA TRP A 33 -2.49 -1.33 -0.87
C TRP A 33 -1.47 -1.37 -2.00
N GLN A 34 -1.95 -1.34 -3.24
CA GLN A 34 -1.12 -1.28 -4.43
C GLN A 34 -1.39 0.00 -5.21
N ALA A 35 -0.34 0.78 -5.47
CA ALA A 35 -0.42 1.96 -6.33
C ALA A 35 -0.71 1.53 -7.77
N LYS A 36 -1.70 2.14 -8.41
CA LYS A 36 -2.03 1.90 -9.82
C LYS A 36 -1.14 2.71 -10.76
N TRP A 37 -0.75 3.92 -10.35
CA TRP A 37 0.14 4.81 -11.08
C TRP A 37 1.05 5.57 -10.11
N TRP A 38 1.93 6.41 -10.65
CA TRP A 38 2.83 7.24 -9.85
C TRP A 38 2.04 8.16 -8.92
N THR A 39 2.35 8.09 -7.63
CA THR A 39 1.72 8.88 -6.59
C THR A 39 2.70 9.24 -5.50
N GLN A 40 2.55 10.42 -4.93
CA GLN A 40 3.40 10.92 -3.85
C GLN A 40 2.51 11.68 -2.88
N ASN A 41 2.68 11.45 -1.58
CA ASN A 41 1.85 12.08 -0.54
C ASN A 41 0.35 11.73 -0.60
N ASP A 42 -0.05 10.69 -1.36
CA ASP A 42 -1.45 10.24 -1.44
C ASP A 42 -1.72 9.05 -0.52
N THR A 43 -2.72 9.17 0.35
CA THR A 43 -2.99 8.20 1.41
C THR A 43 -3.81 7.01 0.89
N PRO A 44 -3.36 5.76 1.09
CA PRO A 44 -4.13 4.58 0.70
C PRO A 44 -5.47 4.51 1.45
N GLY A 45 -6.54 4.22 0.72
CA GLY A 45 -7.91 4.26 1.26
C GLY A 45 -8.59 5.62 1.18
N ASN A 46 -7.87 6.69 0.81
CA ASN A 46 -8.52 7.92 0.42
C ASN A 46 -9.07 7.75 -1.00
N ASN A 47 -10.34 7.38 -1.12
CA ASN A 47 -11.00 7.07 -2.40
C ASN A 47 -11.15 8.27 -3.35
N GLY A 48 -10.51 9.41 -3.06
CA GLY A 48 -10.60 10.64 -3.84
C GLY A 48 -10.04 10.53 -5.25
N GLN A 49 -8.98 9.73 -5.44
CA GLN A 49 -8.34 9.57 -6.75
C GLN A 49 -8.24 8.11 -7.21
N ASN A 50 -8.70 7.15 -6.39
CA ASN A 50 -8.63 5.71 -6.69
C ASN A 50 -7.23 5.25 -7.16
N VAL A 51 -6.19 5.85 -6.58
CA VAL A 51 -4.77 5.61 -6.86
C VAL A 51 -4.33 4.28 -6.28
N TRP A 52 -4.87 3.95 -5.10
CA TRP A 52 -4.53 2.76 -4.35
C TRP A 52 -5.62 1.71 -4.49
N THR A 53 -5.23 0.52 -4.92
CA THR A 53 -6.07 -0.67 -4.91
C THR A 53 -5.88 -1.39 -3.58
N ASP A 54 -6.97 -1.63 -2.85
CA ASP A 54 -6.96 -2.55 -1.70
C ASP A 54 -6.73 -3.97 -2.23
N LEU A 55 -5.65 -4.60 -1.77
CA LEU A 55 -5.33 -6.01 -2.03
C LEU A 55 -5.83 -6.92 -0.91
N GLY A 56 -6.46 -6.36 0.13
CA GLY A 56 -7.01 -7.06 1.27
C GLY A 56 -6.23 -6.82 2.56
N ALA A 57 -6.75 -7.39 3.65
CA ALA A 57 -6.16 -7.28 4.98
C ALA A 57 -4.84 -8.05 5.09
N CYS A 58 -3.91 -7.41 5.78
CA CYS A 58 -2.84 -8.03 6.53
C CYS A 58 -3.42 -8.43 7.90
#